data_AF-A0A6B3EIH3-F1
#
_entry.id   AF-A0A6B3EIH3-F1
#
_cell.length_a   1.000
_cell.length_b   1.000
_cell.length_c   1.000
_cell.angle_alpha   90.00
_cell.angle_beta   90.00
_cell.angle_gamma   90.00
#
_symmetry.space_group_name_H-M   'P 1'
#
loop_
_entity.id
_entity.type
_entity.pdbx_description
1 polymer ?
#
loop_
_entity_poly.entity_id
_entity_poly.type
_entity_poly.pdbx_seq_one_letter_code
_entity_poly.pdbx_strand_id
1 'polypeptide(L)'
;ELRTTTVAVGGILPLYGGAAEQGAYPGQYRDSGSQLQRWDGTRWLGYPAQLGGIAPNGQLATGAYTGQYRDNAGRLERWNGTAWTVAVPSPSFAYNNDGGYCKATAWTEALTDTNGPTVTTTFTAPASGKVLVTVGYQGRSSVDGGWGRMTINLRKDGALILGGASDETRCATTTGRDMQSVATTFQITGLVTGATYAAVSAYSASAATNNHWFDNRFIRVDPVF
;
A
#
# COMPACT_ATOMS: atom_id res chain seq x y z
N GLU A 1 7.95 27.01 -51.20
CA GLU A 1 7.05 28.15 -50.95
C GLU A 1 6.51 28.00 -49.52
N LEU A 2 6.88 28.87 -48.58
CA LEU A 2 6.33 28.85 -47.21
C LEU A 2 5.14 29.79 -47.18
N ARG A 3 3.94 29.25 -47.40
CA ARG A 3 2.69 29.99 -47.14
C ARG A 3 2.30 29.75 -45.68
N THR A 4 2.22 30.82 -44.89
CA THR A 4 1.72 30.77 -43.52
C THR A 4 0.23 31.06 -43.50
N THR A 5 -0.51 30.21 -42.79
CA THR A 5 -1.95 30.43 -42.58
C THR A 5 -2.16 31.56 -41.59
N THR A 6 -3.10 32.46 -41.88
CA THR A 6 -3.44 33.58 -41.01
C THR A 6 -4.93 33.56 -40.70
N VAL A 7 -5.27 34.05 -39.52
CA VAL A 7 -6.65 34.26 -39.06
C VAL A 7 -6.70 35.57 -38.27
N ALA A 8 -7.90 36.16 -38.16
CA ALA A 8 -8.10 37.26 -37.23
C ALA A 8 -7.81 36.81 -35.77
N VAL A 9 -7.53 37.77 -34.89
CA VAL A 9 -7.37 37.49 -33.46
C VAL A 9 -8.64 36.81 -32.95
N GLY A 10 -8.46 35.66 -32.28
CA GLY A 10 -9.55 34.79 -31.81
C GLY A 10 -9.96 33.69 -32.80
N GLY A 11 -9.51 33.73 -34.05
CA GLY A 11 -9.77 32.69 -35.05
C GLY A 11 -9.02 31.39 -34.77
N ILE A 12 -9.50 30.30 -35.39
CA ILE A 12 -8.89 28.97 -35.31
C ILE A 12 -7.97 28.78 -36.51
N LEU A 13 -6.67 28.62 -36.27
CA LEU A 13 -5.70 28.34 -37.34
C LEU A 13 -5.92 26.92 -37.90
N PRO A 14 -6.06 26.74 -39.24
CA PRO A 14 -6.03 25.41 -39.84
C PRO A 14 -4.59 24.88 -39.89
N LEU A 15 -4.42 23.56 -39.75
CA LEU A 15 -3.11 22.93 -39.93
C LEU A 15 -2.73 22.89 -41.42
N TYR A 16 -1.74 23.69 -41.81
CA TYR A 16 -1.19 23.71 -43.17
C TYR A 16 0.33 23.53 -43.17
N GLY A 17 0.88 22.75 -44.10
CA GLY A 17 2.33 22.68 -44.35
C GLY A 17 3.19 21.93 -43.32
N GLY A 18 2.60 21.33 -42.27
CA GLY A 18 3.33 20.60 -41.23
C GLY A 18 3.40 21.38 -39.91
N ALA A 19 3.45 20.65 -38.79
CA ALA A 19 3.09 21.10 -37.44
C ALA A 19 3.97 22.20 -36.76
N ALA A 20 4.81 22.91 -37.51
CA ALA A 20 5.88 23.76 -36.99
C ALA A 20 5.49 25.23 -36.69
N GLU A 21 4.31 25.70 -37.11
CA GLU A 21 3.90 27.09 -36.85
C GLU A 21 3.63 27.32 -35.35
N GLN A 22 4.36 28.25 -34.74
CA GLN A 22 4.16 28.68 -33.36
C GLN A 22 2.89 29.52 -33.24
N GLY A 23 2.23 29.46 -32.08
CA GLY A 23 1.12 30.36 -31.79
C GLY A 23 1.61 31.79 -31.56
N ALA A 24 0.85 32.76 -32.04
CA ALA A 24 1.14 34.19 -31.93
C ALA A 24 0.94 34.72 -30.50
N TYR A 25 0.02 34.14 -29.73
CA TYR A 25 -0.24 34.52 -28.34
C TYR A 25 -0.79 33.35 -27.51
N PRO A 26 -0.50 33.29 -26.19
CA PRO A 26 -1.07 32.29 -25.30
C PRO A 26 -2.60 32.26 -25.39
N GLY A 27 -3.16 31.08 -25.66
CA GLY A 27 -4.59 30.86 -25.82
C GLY A 27 -5.12 30.91 -27.25
N GLN A 28 -4.28 31.15 -28.26
CA GLN A 28 -4.68 30.95 -29.65
C GLN A 28 -5.12 29.49 -29.88
N TYR A 29 -6.12 29.29 -30.74
CA TYR A 29 -6.60 27.96 -31.13
C TYR A 29 -6.10 27.55 -32.52
N ARG A 30 -5.85 26.26 -32.70
CA ARG A 30 -5.65 25.64 -34.01
C ARG A 30 -6.40 24.33 -34.13
N ASP A 31 -6.84 24.00 -35.33
CA ASP A 31 -7.43 22.70 -35.67
C ASP A 31 -6.38 21.82 -36.35
N SER A 32 -6.03 20.69 -35.72
CA SER A 32 -5.07 19.73 -36.29
C SER A 32 -5.73 18.72 -37.26
N GLY A 33 -7.01 18.89 -37.58
CA GLY A 33 -7.83 17.97 -38.38
C GLY A 33 -8.38 16.78 -37.58
N SER A 34 -7.75 16.45 -36.45
CA SER A 34 -8.16 15.36 -35.55
C SER A 34 -8.52 15.84 -34.14
N GLN A 35 -8.12 17.07 -33.77
CA GLN A 35 -8.46 17.70 -32.50
C GLN A 35 -8.27 19.22 -32.59
N LEU A 36 -9.02 19.95 -31.77
CA LEU A 36 -8.68 21.33 -31.48
C LEU A 36 -7.47 21.37 -30.54
N GLN A 37 -6.59 22.33 -30.72
CA GLN A 37 -5.42 22.56 -29.88
C GLN A 37 -5.36 24.03 -29.44
N ARG A 38 -4.77 24.29 -28.27
CA ARG A 38 -4.59 25.62 -27.69
C ARG A 38 -3.10 25.88 -27.45
N TRP A 39 -2.60 27.05 -27.86
CA TRP A 39 -1.22 27.47 -27.61
C TRP A 39 -1.04 27.82 -26.14
N ASP A 40 -0.05 27.23 -25.46
CA ASP A 40 0.27 27.52 -24.06
C ASP A 40 1.31 28.65 -23.87
N GLY A 41 1.84 29.19 -24.97
CA GLY A 41 2.96 30.13 -24.98
C GLY A 41 4.27 29.51 -25.46
N THR A 42 4.37 28.18 -25.45
CA THR A 42 5.58 27.43 -25.84
C THR A 42 5.30 26.30 -26.84
N ARG A 43 4.12 25.68 -26.76
CA ARG A 43 3.68 24.59 -27.64
C ARG A 43 2.16 24.54 -27.76
N TRP A 44 1.70 23.80 -28.76
CA TRP A 44 0.29 23.49 -28.95
C TRP A 44 -0.12 22.27 -28.11
N LEU A 45 -1.15 22.42 -27.29
CA LEU A 45 -1.73 21.35 -26.47
C LEU A 45 -3.12 20.97 -26.97
N GLY A 46 -3.55 19.71 -26.84
CA GLY A 46 -4.93 19.32 -27.12
C GLY A 46 -5.94 20.13 -26.27
N TYR A 47 -7.05 20.52 -26.88
CA TYR A 47 -8.13 21.27 -26.24
C TYR A 47 -9.49 20.54 -26.36
N PRO A 48 -10.28 20.45 -25.26
CA PRO A 48 -9.91 20.86 -23.90
C PRO A 48 -8.72 20.04 -23.39
N ALA A 49 -7.85 20.68 -22.60
CA ALA A 49 -6.84 19.91 -21.88
C ALA A 49 -7.61 18.94 -20.97
N GLN A 50 -7.40 17.64 -21.15
CA GLN A 50 -7.99 16.63 -20.26
C GLN A 50 -7.34 16.77 -18.88
N LEU A 51 -7.88 17.69 -18.07
CA LEU A 51 -7.66 17.75 -16.64
C LEU A 51 -8.61 16.75 -15.99
N GLY A 52 -8.06 15.80 -15.23
CA GLY A 52 -8.78 14.65 -14.71
C GLY A 52 -8.68 13.40 -15.58
N GLY A 53 -9.31 12.31 -15.11
CA GLY A 53 -9.24 10.99 -15.74
C GLY A 53 -8.04 10.14 -15.29
N ILE A 54 -7.98 8.93 -15.83
CA ILE A 54 -6.90 7.96 -15.61
C ILE A 54 -6.12 7.89 -16.92
N ALA A 55 -4.87 8.35 -16.92
CA ALA A 55 -4.01 8.21 -18.09
C ALA A 55 -3.76 6.72 -18.40
N PRO A 56 -3.87 6.26 -19.66
CA PRO A 56 -3.59 4.88 -20.01
C PRO A 56 -2.15 4.47 -19.70
N ASN A 57 -1.93 3.18 -19.53
CA ASN A 57 -0.59 2.62 -19.31
C ASN A 57 0.40 3.07 -20.39
N GLY A 58 1.60 3.45 -19.98
CA GLY A 58 2.69 3.88 -20.86
C GLY A 58 2.58 5.30 -21.42
N GLN A 59 1.47 6.03 -21.20
CA GLN A 59 1.31 7.39 -21.74
C GLN A 59 2.06 8.46 -20.94
N LEU A 60 2.23 8.27 -19.63
CA LEU A 60 2.86 9.25 -18.76
C LEU A 60 4.06 8.66 -18.02
N ALA A 61 5.26 9.15 -18.34
CA ALA A 61 6.45 8.91 -17.54
C ALA A 61 6.41 9.72 -16.22
N THR A 62 6.00 10.99 -16.30
CA THR A 62 5.93 11.95 -15.18
C THR A 62 4.54 12.56 -15.10
N GLY A 63 4.05 12.84 -13.89
CA GLY A 63 2.77 13.53 -13.72
C GLY A 63 2.87 15.02 -14.04
N ALA A 64 1.83 15.56 -14.67
CA ALA A 64 1.71 16.97 -15.00
C ALA A 64 1.27 17.84 -13.81
N TYR A 65 0.57 17.23 -12.85
CA TYR A 65 0.09 17.90 -11.63
C TYR A 65 -0.07 16.90 -10.48
N THR A 66 0.13 17.37 -9.26
CA THR A 66 -0.09 16.57 -8.04
C THR A 66 -1.53 16.08 -8.01
N GLY A 67 -1.69 14.77 -7.86
CA GLY A 67 -2.98 14.09 -7.83
C GLY A 67 -3.50 13.57 -9.16
N GLN A 68 -2.75 13.74 -10.25
CA GLN A 68 -3.05 13.04 -11.50
C GLN A 68 -3.08 11.53 -11.29
N TYR A 69 -4.03 10.84 -11.92
CA TYR A 69 -4.11 9.39 -11.92
C TYR A 69 -3.60 8.78 -13.23
N ARG A 70 -2.99 7.60 -13.14
CA ARG A 70 -2.67 6.75 -14.29
C ARG A 70 -2.98 5.30 -14.00
N ASP A 71 -3.23 4.55 -15.07
CA ASP A 71 -3.13 3.11 -15.07
C ASP A 71 -1.66 2.70 -15.25
N ASN A 72 -1.22 1.72 -14.48
CA ASN A 72 0.07 1.07 -14.64
C ASN A 72 -0.15 -0.44 -14.63
N ALA A 73 -0.54 -0.98 -15.80
CA ALA A 73 -0.83 -2.39 -16.01
C ALA A 73 -1.93 -2.92 -15.05
N GLY A 74 -3.04 -2.21 -14.92
CA GLY A 74 -4.17 -2.56 -14.06
C GLY A 74 -4.06 -2.06 -12.63
N ARG A 75 -2.95 -1.41 -12.25
CA ARG A 75 -2.79 -0.73 -10.96
C ARG A 75 -3.03 0.76 -11.10
N LEU A 76 -3.97 1.28 -10.31
CA LEU A 76 -4.19 2.71 -10.22
C LEU A 76 -3.04 3.37 -9.43
N GLU A 77 -2.38 4.33 -10.05
CA GLU A 77 -1.34 5.15 -9.41
C GLU A 77 -1.74 6.62 -9.42
N ARG A 78 -1.30 7.35 -8.39
CA ARG A 78 -1.50 8.78 -8.20
C ARG A 78 -0.15 9.48 -8.14
N TRP A 79 0.02 10.56 -8.90
CA TRP A 79 1.22 11.40 -8.85
C TRP A 79 1.25 12.20 -7.54
N ASN A 80 2.34 12.09 -6.78
CA ASN A 80 2.50 12.83 -5.52
C ASN A 80 3.27 14.16 -5.67
N GLY A 81 3.68 14.51 -6.90
CA GLY A 81 4.52 15.67 -7.19
C GLY A 81 5.94 15.28 -7.63
N THR A 82 6.44 14.11 -7.23
CA THR A 82 7.80 13.63 -7.53
C THR A 82 7.83 12.22 -8.11
N ALA A 83 6.88 11.37 -7.75
CA ALA A 83 6.77 9.99 -8.20
C ALA A 83 5.30 9.54 -8.31
N TRP A 84 5.09 8.48 -9.09
CA TRP A 84 3.82 7.75 -9.12
C TRP A 84 3.78 6.78 -7.95
N THR A 85 2.73 6.87 -7.14
CA THR A 85 2.49 6.00 -5.98
C THR A 85 1.17 5.27 -6.12
N VAL A 86 1.03 4.08 -5.53
CA VAL A 86 -0.24 3.33 -5.57
C VAL A 86 -1.37 4.19 -4.98
N ALA A 87 -2.46 4.35 -5.73
CA ALA A 87 -3.57 5.22 -5.33
C ALA A 87 -4.40 4.63 -4.18
N VAL A 88 -4.60 3.31 -4.20
CA VAL A 88 -5.33 2.56 -3.18
C VAL A 88 -4.36 1.55 -2.60
N PRO A 89 -3.78 1.79 -1.40
CA PRO A 89 -2.95 0.79 -0.75
C PRO A 89 -3.76 -0.49 -0.53
N SER A 90 -3.16 -1.63 -0.89
CA SER A 90 -3.75 -2.94 -0.71
C SER A 90 -3.41 -3.50 0.68
N PRO A 91 -4.20 -4.44 1.21
CA PRO A 91 -3.82 -5.17 2.40
C PRO A 91 -2.51 -5.92 2.19
N SER A 92 -1.64 -5.91 3.20
CA SER A 92 -0.47 -6.79 3.23
C SER A 92 -0.83 -8.09 3.95
N PHE A 93 -0.33 -9.22 3.47
CA PHE A 93 -0.65 -10.53 4.01
C PHE A 93 0.57 -11.44 4.02
N ALA A 94 0.76 -12.18 5.10
CA ALA A 94 1.73 -13.26 5.20
C ALA A 94 1.12 -14.39 6.02
N TYR A 95 1.42 -15.63 5.64
CA TYR A 95 0.97 -16.82 6.36
C TYR A 95 2.03 -17.91 6.36
N ASN A 96 1.94 -18.83 7.32
CA ASN A 96 2.69 -20.07 7.36
C ASN A 96 1.77 -21.19 7.89
N ASN A 97 1.66 -22.27 7.13
CA ASN A 97 0.87 -23.46 7.44
C ASN A 97 1.70 -24.60 8.05
N ASP A 98 2.95 -24.34 8.38
CA ASP A 98 3.80 -25.25 9.13
C ASP A 98 3.71 -24.92 10.62
N GLY A 99 3.35 -25.94 11.40
CA GLY A 99 3.15 -25.86 12.83
C GLY A 99 4.46 -25.85 13.60
N GLY A 100 4.52 -25.06 14.65
CA GLY A 100 5.61 -25.07 15.63
C GLY A 100 5.09 -24.73 17.02
N TYR A 101 5.95 -24.72 18.03
CA TYR A 101 5.53 -24.40 19.39
C TYR A 101 6.34 -23.27 20.03
N CYS A 102 5.71 -22.59 21.00
CA CYS A 102 6.33 -21.64 21.90
C CYS A 102 6.10 -22.09 23.35
N LYS A 103 7.13 -21.93 24.18
CA LYS A 103 7.09 -22.12 25.64
C LYS A 103 7.51 -20.88 26.42
N ALA A 104 7.82 -19.78 25.74
CA ALA A 104 8.28 -18.56 26.40
C ALA A 104 7.09 -17.82 27.03
N THR A 105 7.23 -17.44 28.30
CA THR A 105 6.27 -16.55 28.99
C THR A 105 6.47 -15.09 28.60
N ALA A 106 7.68 -14.73 28.15
CA ALA A 106 7.94 -13.49 27.44
C ALA A 106 7.69 -13.64 25.94
N TRP A 107 7.39 -12.54 25.28
CA TRP A 107 7.16 -12.52 23.84
C TRP A 107 8.44 -12.85 23.05
N THR A 108 8.33 -13.79 22.09
CA THR A 108 9.39 -14.17 21.16
C THR A 108 8.88 -14.10 19.71
N GLU A 109 9.74 -13.77 18.75
CA GLU A 109 9.38 -13.70 17.33
C GLU A 109 9.55 -15.03 16.58
N ALA A 110 10.08 -16.05 17.25
CA ALA A 110 10.42 -17.34 16.66
C ALA A 110 9.78 -18.50 17.41
N LEU A 111 9.10 -19.38 16.67
CA LEU A 111 8.67 -20.70 17.15
C LEU A 111 9.80 -21.72 17.04
N THR A 112 9.65 -22.80 17.80
CA THR A 112 10.49 -24.01 17.70
C THR A 112 9.77 -25.07 16.86
N ASP A 113 10.54 -25.99 16.27
CA ASP A 113 10.04 -27.16 15.53
C ASP A 113 9.17 -26.80 14.32
N THR A 114 9.63 -25.81 13.54
CA THR A 114 8.96 -25.35 12.31
C THR A 114 9.95 -24.84 11.27
N ASN A 115 9.63 -25.06 10.01
CA ASN A 115 10.20 -24.42 8.83
C ASN A 115 9.49 -23.08 8.59
N GLY A 116 10.08 -22.01 9.11
CA GLY A 116 9.52 -20.66 9.08
C GLY A 116 9.04 -20.24 10.47
N PRO A 117 9.98 -20.04 11.41
CA PRO A 117 9.67 -19.72 12.80
C PRO A 117 8.97 -18.36 12.96
N THR A 118 9.10 -17.48 11.98
CA THR A 118 8.57 -16.12 12.00
C THR A 118 7.67 -15.88 10.79
N VAL A 119 6.52 -15.26 11.00
CA VAL A 119 5.64 -14.72 9.96
C VAL A 119 5.84 -13.21 9.91
N THR A 120 6.18 -12.67 8.75
CA THR A 120 6.44 -11.23 8.58
C THR A 120 5.77 -10.70 7.32
N THR A 121 5.15 -9.54 7.42
CA THR A 121 4.65 -8.77 6.28
C THR A 121 5.11 -7.31 6.38
N THR A 122 5.29 -6.65 5.23
CA THR A 122 5.64 -5.23 5.16
C THR A 122 4.51 -4.42 4.54
N PHE A 123 4.34 -3.19 5.00
CA PHE A 123 3.34 -2.28 4.46
C PHE A 123 3.81 -0.84 4.54
N THR A 124 3.24 0.00 3.67
CA THR A 124 3.43 1.45 3.71
C THR A 124 2.27 2.08 4.47
N ALA A 125 2.56 2.90 5.47
CA ALA A 125 1.52 3.54 6.27
C ALA A 125 0.65 4.46 5.40
N PRO A 126 -0.69 4.33 5.46
CA PRO A 126 -1.59 5.14 4.66
C PRO A 126 -1.60 6.61 5.11
N ALA A 127 -2.23 7.46 4.31
CA ALA A 127 -2.39 8.88 4.61
C ALA A 127 -3.07 9.16 5.96
N SER A 128 -3.96 8.27 6.39
CA SER A 128 -4.63 8.36 7.69
C SER A 128 -3.69 8.15 8.89
N GLY A 129 -2.51 7.56 8.68
CA GLY A 129 -1.60 7.13 9.74
C GLY A 129 -2.15 5.96 10.58
N LYS A 130 -3.13 5.22 10.05
CA LYS A 130 -3.89 4.17 10.76
C LYS A 130 -4.00 2.89 9.93
N VAL A 131 -3.92 1.74 10.59
CA VAL A 131 -4.16 0.42 9.98
C VAL A 131 -4.95 -0.48 10.91
N LEU A 132 -5.66 -1.45 10.35
CA LEU A 132 -6.16 -2.61 11.09
C LEU A 132 -5.19 -3.76 10.90
N VAL A 133 -4.81 -4.41 12.00
CA VAL A 133 -3.98 -5.61 11.98
C VAL A 133 -4.84 -6.78 12.42
N THR A 134 -4.89 -7.81 11.59
CA THR A 134 -5.49 -9.09 11.95
C THR A 134 -4.39 -10.13 12.08
N VAL A 135 -4.36 -10.83 13.21
CA VAL A 135 -3.51 -11.99 13.43
C VAL A 135 -4.36 -13.18 13.76
N GLY A 136 -3.91 -14.36 13.38
CA GLY A 136 -4.58 -15.59 13.75
C GLY A 136 -3.72 -16.81 13.57
N TYR A 137 -4.15 -17.89 14.20
CA TYR A 137 -3.51 -19.19 14.15
C TYR A 137 -4.52 -20.25 14.59
N GLN A 138 -4.20 -21.49 14.27
CA GLN A 138 -4.77 -22.67 14.89
C GLN A 138 -3.81 -23.17 15.97
N GLY A 139 -4.28 -23.42 17.18
CA GLY A 139 -3.38 -23.82 18.26
C GLY A 139 -4.05 -24.53 19.42
N ARG A 140 -3.19 -25.06 20.29
CA ARG A 140 -3.57 -25.77 21.52
C ARG A 140 -2.43 -25.76 22.52
N SER A 141 -2.77 -25.81 23.80
CA SER A 141 -1.81 -25.99 24.88
C SER A 141 -1.43 -27.47 25.06
N SER A 142 -0.21 -27.74 25.48
CA SER A 142 0.20 -29.09 25.91
C SER A 142 -0.12 -29.39 27.37
N VAL A 143 -0.62 -28.40 28.13
CA VAL A 143 -0.92 -28.53 29.56
C VAL A 143 -2.36 -28.10 29.85
N ASP A 144 -2.98 -28.67 30.90
CA ASP A 144 -4.32 -28.27 31.32
C ASP A 144 -4.36 -26.83 31.82
N GLY A 145 -5.41 -26.11 31.44
CA GLY A 145 -5.58 -24.70 31.77
C GLY A 145 -4.54 -23.77 31.13
N GLY A 146 -3.63 -24.32 30.31
CA GLY A 146 -2.63 -23.53 29.62
C GLY A 146 -3.22 -22.71 28.48
N TRP A 147 -2.51 -21.66 28.11
CA TRP A 147 -2.89 -20.75 27.04
C TRP A 147 -1.69 -20.41 26.18
N GLY A 148 -1.97 -19.92 24.98
CA GLY A 148 -0.98 -19.37 24.06
C GLY A 148 -1.55 -18.14 23.38
N ARG A 149 -0.67 -17.25 22.96
CA ARG A 149 -1.04 -15.97 22.35
C ARG A 149 -0.14 -15.65 21.17
N MET A 150 -0.75 -15.08 20.14
CA MET A 150 -0.05 -14.53 18.97
C MET A 150 -0.46 -13.07 18.74
N THR A 151 0.53 -12.21 18.49
CA THR A 151 0.38 -10.80 18.11
C THR A 151 1.48 -10.41 17.12
N ILE A 152 1.73 -9.12 16.93
CA ILE A 152 2.86 -8.60 16.18
C ILE A 152 3.79 -7.73 17.03
N ASN A 153 5.06 -7.74 16.68
CA ASN A 153 5.98 -6.64 16.88
C ASN A 153 6.01 -5.79 15.61
N LEU A 154 5.65 -4.52 15.73
CA LEU A 154 5.73 -3.55 14.64
C LEU A 154 7.09 -2.85 14.67
N ARG A 155 7.78 -2.86 13.53
CA ARG A 155 9.08 -2.22 13.36
C ARG A 155 9.06 -1.18 12.26
N LYS A 156 9.82 -0.11 12.43
CA LYS A 156 10.16 0.87 11.40
C LYS A 156 11.68 0.94 11.31
N ASP A 157 12.24 0.71 10.13
CA ASP A 157 13.70 0.72 9.91
C ASP A 157 14.46 -0.19 10.92
N GLY A 158 13.85 -1.35 11.26
CA GLY A 158 14.36 -2.31 12.23
C GLY A 158 14.08 -1.99 13.70
N ALA A 159 13.82 -0.72 14.05
CA ALA A 159 13.49 -0.30 15.40
C ALA A 159 12.08 -0.74 15.81
N LEU A 160 11.94 -1.27 17.02
CA LEU A 160 10.64 -1.65 17.59
C LEU A 160 9.83 -0.39 17.91
N ILE A 161 8.68 -0.24 17.27
CA ILE A 161 7.75 0.89 17.47
C ILE A 161 6.60 0.48 18.39
N LEU A 162 6.17 -0.78 18.29
CA LEU A 162 5.09 -1.33 19.09
C LEU A 162 5.37 -2.82 19.30
N GLY A 163 5.44 -3.28 20.54
CA GLY A 163 5.71 -4.69 20.83
C GLY A 163 4.51 -5.42 21.41
N GLY A 164 4.47 -6.75 21.27
CA GLY A 164 3.45 -7.60 21.92
C GLY A 164 3.42 -7.43 23.44
N ALA A 165 4.56 -7.13 24.06
CA ALA A 165 4.68 -6.85 25.50
C ALA A 165 3.96 -5.58 25.96
N SER A 166 3.69 -4.64 25.04
CA SER A 166 3.07 -3.36 25.39
C SER A 166 1.56 -3.42 25.55
N ASP A 167 0.91 -4.49 25.09
CA ASP A 167 -0.55 -4.62 25.16
C ASP A 167 -1.01 -6.06 24.91
N GLU A 168 -1.25 -6.79 26.00
CA GLU A 168 -1.74 -8.18 25.94
C GLU A 168 -3.16 -8.30 25.36
N THR A 169 -3.89 -7.20 25.18
CA THR A 169 -5.26 -7.25 24.65
C THR A 169 -5.31 -7.36 23.12
N ARG A 170 -4.20 -7.08 22.44
CA ARG A 170 -4.08 -7.11 20.97
C ARG A 170 -3.50 -8.44 20.47
N CYS A 171 -4.04 -9.55 20.96
CA CYS A 171 -3.56 -10.87 20.56
C CYS A 171 -4.69 -11.86 20.30
N ALA A 172 -4.44 -12.79 19.39
CA ALA A 172 -5.26 -13.99 19.26
C ALA A 172 -4.85 -14.93 20.39
N THR A 173 -5.83 -15.53 21.08
CA THR A 173 -5.59 -16.39 22.26
C THR A 173 -6.35 -17.69 22.12
N THR A 174 -5.69 -18.80 22.39
CA THR A 174 -6.29 -20.13 22.57
C THR A 174 -6.02 -20.63 23.99
N THR A 175 -6.93 -21.45 24.51
CA THR A 175 -6.87 -22.00 25.87
C THR A 175 -7.23 -23.48 25.87
N GLY A 176 -6.58 -24.25 26.73
CA GLY A 176 -6.84 -25.68 26.86
C GLY A 176 -6.15 -26.52 25.79
N ARG A 177 -6.42 -27.82 25.80
CA ARG A 177 -5.72 -28.82 24.96
C ARG A 177 -6.40 -29.09 23.62
N ASP A 178 -7.63 -28.62 23.45
CA ASP A 178 -8.35 -28.78 22.20
C ASP A 178 -7.77 -27.86 21.13
N MET A 179 -7.78 -28.33 19.88
CA MET A 179 -7.31 -27.54 18.76
C MET A 179 -8.35 -26.46 18.45
N GLN A 180 -7.94 -25.19 18.53
CA GLN A 180 -8.80 -24.04 18.32
C GLN A 180 -8.24 -23.15 17.21
N SER A 181 -9.11 -22.69 16.30
CA SER A 181 -8.75 -21.66 15.32
C SER A 181 -9.24 -20.31 15.81
N VAL A 182 -8.33 -19.36 15.96
CA VAL A 182 -8.62 -18.03 16.52
C VAL A 182 -7.99 -16.94 15.69
N ALA A 183 -8.65 -15.79 15.66
CA ALA A 183 -8.11 -14.56 15.10
C ALA A 183 -8.56 -13.37 15.94
N THR A 184 -7.78 -12.29 15.90
CA THR A 184 -8.16 -11.00 16.46
C THR A 184 -7.81 -9.90 15.47
N THR A 185 -8.59 -8.81 15.48
CA THR A 185 -8.31 -7.60 14.70
C THR A 185 -8.23 -6.41 15.65
N PHE A 186 -7.18 -5.60 15.52
CA PHE A 186 -6.98 -4.39 16.31
C PHE A 186 -6.42 -3.26 15.46
N GLN A 187 -6.68 -2.03 15.88
CA GLN A 187 -6.19 -0.84 15.19
C GLN A 187 -4.82 -0.41 15.71
N ILE A 188 -3.95 0.03 14.79
CA ILE A 188 -2.74 0.77 15.11
C ILE A 188 -2.89 2.18 14.54
N THR A 189 -2.50 3.18 15.33
CA THR A 189 -2.59 4.60 14.97
C THR A 189 -1.26 5.32 15.20
N GLY A 190 -1.11 6.53 14.66
CA GLY A 190 0.09 7.35 14.86
C GLY A 190 1.26 6.94 13.96
N LEU A 191 1.00 6.22 12.87
CA LEU A 191 2.01 5.85 11.90
C LEU A 191 2.40 7.07 11.07
N VAL A 192 3.71 7.25 10.86
CA VAL A 192 4.24 8.24 9.91
C VAL A 192 3.79 7.87 8.50
N THR A 193 2.95 8.71 7.89
CA THR A 193 2.44 8.55 6.53
C THR A 193 3.56 8.30 5.52
N GLY A 194 3.36 7.31 4.64
CA GLY A 194 4.32 6.98 3.59
C GLY A 194 5.57 6.24 4.06
N ALA A 195 5.77 6.08 5.38
CA ALA A 195 6.86 5.26 5.90
C ALA A 195 6.52 3.76 5.80
N THR A 196 7.55 2.94 5.60
CA THR A 196 7.43 1.48 5.56
C THR A 196 7.59 0.89 6.95
N TYR A 197 6.71 -0.06 7.29
CA TYR A 197 6.75 -0.82 8.54
C TYR A 197 6.81 -2.31 8.25
N ALA A 198 7.38 -3.07 9.19
CA ALA A 198 7.34 -4.53 9.22
C ALA A 198 6.50 -4.98 10.41
N ALA A 199 5.47 -5.80 10.14
CA ALA A 199 4.71 -6.50 11.16
C ALA A 199 5.26 -7.93 11.28
N VAL A 200 5.89 -8.22 12.41
CA VAL A 200 6.59 -9.48 12.69
C VAL A 200 5.81 -10.25 13.74
N SER A 201 5.52 -11.54 13.52
CA SER A 201 4.79 -12.36 14.48
C SER A 201 5.50 -12.40 15.83
N ALA A 202 4.74 -12.31 16.92
CA ALA A 202 5.23 -12.48 18.28
C ALA A 202 4.33 -13.49 19.03
N TYR A 203 4.95 -14.39 19.79
CA TYR A 203 4.31 -15.52 20.45
C TYR A 203 4.63 -15.53 21.95
N SER A 204 3.67 -15.95 22.76
CA SER A 204 3.89 -16.27 24.18
C SER A 204 3.01 -17.44 24.61
N ALA A 205 3.41 -18.11 25.68
CA ALA A 205 2.70 -19.23 26.29
C ALA A 205 2.62 -19.04 27.81
N SER A 206 1.65 -19.71 28.42
CA SER A 206 1.37 -19.57 29.86
C SER A 206 2.49 -20.02 30.79
N ALA A 207 3.40 -20.89 30.33
CA ALA A 207 4.48 -21.44 31.15
C ALA A 207 5.59 -22.05 30.29
N ALA A 208 6.81 -22.15 30.86
CA ALA A 208 7.95 -22.83 30.24
C ALA A 208 7.73 -24.34 29.99
N THR A 209 6.75 -24.93 30.66
CA THR A 209 6.33 -26.34 30.50
C THR A 209 5.22 -26.53 29.47
N ASN A 210 4.65 -25.45 28.94
CA ASN A 210 3.60 -25.48 27.94
C ASN A 210 4.22 -25.34 26.54
N ASN A 211 4.34 -26.45 25.82
CA ASN A 211 4.62 -26.42 24.39
C ASN A 211 3.33 -26.04 23.68
N HIS A 212 3.00 -24.75 23.70
CA HIS A 212 1.80 -24.27 23.04
C HIS A 212 2.02 -24.28 21.54
N TRP A 213 1.20 -25.04 20.81
CA TRP A 213 1.31 -25.21 19.37
C TRP A 213 0.61 -24.07 18.64
N PHE A 214 1.28 -23.57 17.60
CA PHE A 214 0.77 -22.57 16.68
C PHE A 214 0.98 -23.09 15.25
N ASP A 215 -0.11 -23.25 14.54
CA ASP A 215 -0.20 -23.72 13.16
C ASP A 215 -1.11 -22.76 12.37
N ASN A 216 -1.11 -22.84 11.04
CA ASN A 216 -1.94 -22.00 10.16
C ASN A 216 -1.90 -20.50 10.55
N ARG A 217 -0.68 -20.01 10.82
CA ARG A 217 -0.39 -18.70 11.37
C ARG A 217 -0.48 -17.66 10.28
N PHE A 218 -1.05 -16.49 10.55
CA PHE A 218 -1.09 -15.40 9.59
C PHE A 218 -1.06 -14.01 10.23
N ILE A 219 -0.62 -13.04 9.43
CA ILE A 219 -0.71 -11.61 9.68
C ILE A 219 -1.31 -10.96 8.45
N ARG A 220 -2.34 -10.15 8.66
CA ARG A 220 -2.95 -9.27 7.66
C ARG A 220 -2.92 -7.84 8.17
N VAL A 221 -2.51 -6.89 7.33
CA VAL A 221 -2.56 -5.46 7.65
C VAL A 221 -3.40 -4.76 6.58
N ASP A 222 -4.52 -4.19 7.01
CA ASP A 222 -5.44 -3.44 6.15
C ASP A 222 -5.27 -1.93 6.39
N PRO A 223 -5.03 -1.13 5.34
CA PRO A 223 -4.99 0.33 5.47
C PRO A 223 -6.39 0.87 5.84
N VAL A 224 -6.42 1.82 6.77
CA VAL A 224 -7.64 2.59 7.09
C VAL A 224 -7.57 3.91 6.34
N PHE A 225 -8.69 4.36 5.78
CA PHE A 225 -8.79 5.63 5.03
C PHE A 225 -9.38 6.73 5.90
#